data_AF-A0A9P5ZMM6-F1
#
_entry.id   AF-A0A9P5ZMM6-F1
#
_cell.length_a   1.000
_cell.length_b   1.000
_cell.length_c   1.000
_cell.angle_alpha   90.00
_cell.angle_beta   90.00
_cell.angle_gamma   90.00
#
_symmetry.space_group_name_H-M   'P 1'
#
loop_
_entity.id
_entity.type
_entity.pdbx_description
1 polymer ?
#
loop_
_entity_poly.entity_id
_entity_poly.type
_entity_poly.pdbx_seq_one_letter_code
_entity_poly.pdbx_strand_id
1 'polypeptide(L)'
;MDACDMIRLDASPKLSTDTRSSYSHAQKMRAAMTYAFGRVHGLGSLTWHERDDGTMQGNPSISNQVSAYMLSLRRRKVHAGETATSARAITQ
;
A
#
# COMPACT_ATOMS: atom_id res chain seq x y z
N MET A 1 3.09 -7.31 10.39
CA MET A 1 2.83 -6.05 9.66
C MET A 1 1.40 -5.53 9.90
N ASP A 2 0.84 -5.71 11.10
CA ASP A 2 -0.56 -5.32 11.36
C ASP A 2 -0.73 -3.88 11.90
N ALA A 3 0.30 -3.29 12.50
CA ALA A 3 0.11 -2.06 13.26
C ALA A 3 0.00 -0.77 12.41
N CYS A 4 0.54 -0.72 11.18
CA CYS A 4 0.74 0.55 10.46
C CYS A 4 -0.52 1.38 10.20
N ASP A 5 -1.69 0.75 10.11
CA ASP A 5 -2.95 1.48 9.91
C ASP A 5 -3.68 1.80 11.23
N MET A 6 -3.23 1.18 12.33
CA MET A 6 -3.77 1.38 13.68
C MET A 6 -2.95 2.37 14.50
N ILE A 7 -1.74 2.74 14.04
CA ILE A 7 -0.86 3.70 14.71
C ILE A 7 -0.67 4.94 13.85
N ARG A 8 -0.44 6.07 14.51
CA ARG A 8 0.01 7.34 13.92
C ARG A 8 1.53 7.35 13.77
N LEU A 9 2.07 8.38 13.13
CA LEU A 9 3.51 8.54 12.92
C LEU A 9 4.29 8.74 14.23
N ASP A 10 3.64 9.25 15.27
CA ASP A 10 4.17 9.38 16.63
C ASP A 10 4.02 8.09 17.46
N ALA A 11 3.68 6.97 16.81
CA ALA A 11 3.37 5.67 17.40
C ALA A 11 2.13 5.63 18.32
N SER A 12 1.37 6.72 18.45
CA SER A 12 0.11 6.71 19.19
C SER A 12 -0.97 5.91 18.44
N PRO A 13 -1.89 5.22 19.13
CA PRO A 13 -2.97 4.50 18.47
C PRO A 13 -3.97 5.48 17.84
N LYS A 14 -4.45 5.18 16.64
CA LYS A 14 -5.59 5.89 16.05
C LYS A 14 -6.85 5.56 16.83
N LEU A 15 -7.55 6.59 17.31
CA LEU A 15 -8.82 6.44 18.01
C LEU A 15 -9.91 5.90 17.08
N SER A 16 -10.96 5.31 17.66
CA SER A 16 -12.12 4.82 16.90
C SER A 16 -12.92 5.94 16.24
N THR A 17 -12.82 7.16 16.77
CA THR A 17 -13.42 8.39 16.23
C THR A 17 -12.64 8.99 15.07
N ASP A 18 -11.41 8.52 14.84
CA ASP A 18 -10.55 9.05 13.79
C ASP A 18 -10.97 8.49 12.42
N THR A 19 -11.06 9.37 11.41
CA THR A 19 -11.50 8.95 10.08
C THR A 19 -10.42 8.07 9.45
N ARG A 20 -10.66 6.76 9.39
CA ARG A 20 -9.70 5.82 8.79
C ARG A 20 -9.75 5.93 7.27
N SER A 21 -8.60 6.18 6.65
CA SER A 21 -8.48 6.18 5.19
C SER A 21 -8.97 4.86 4.60
N SER A 22 -9.69 4.92 3.48
CA SER A 22 -10.23 3.74 2.79
C SER A 22 -9.14 2.94 2.07
N TYR A 23 -9.46 1.70 1.67
CA TYR A 23 -8.55 0.91 0.83
C TYR A 23 -8.23 1.62 -0.49
N SER A 24 -9.22 2.31 -1.07
CA SER A 24 -9.01 3.10 -2.29
C SER A 24 -7.96 4.21 -2.12
N HIS A 25 -7.91 4.85 -0.95
CA HIS A 25 -6.89 5.83 -0.64
C HIS A 25 -5.49 5.19 -0.63
N ALA A 26 -5.34 4.02 -0.01
CA ALA A 26 -4.08 3.28 -0.03
C ALA A 26 -3.68 2.84 -1.46
N GLN A 27 -4.64 2.47 -2.31
CA GLN A 27 -4.37 2.16 -3.73
C GLN A 27 -3.83 3.37 -4.48
N LYS A 28 -4.43 4.55 -4.30
CA LYS A 28 -3.96 5.80 -4.91
C LYS A 28 -2.56 6.16 -4.43
N MET A 29 -2.30 6.06 -3.13
CA MET A 29 -0.97 6.28 -2.56
C MET A 29 0.07 5.32 -3.16
N ARG A 30 -0.25 4.02 -3.24
CA ARG A 30 0.64 3.03 -3.86
C ARG A 30 0.93 3.36 -5.32
N ALA A 31 -0.11 3.67 -6.11
CA ALA A 31 0.05 4.01 -7.53
C ALA A 31 0.91 5.26 -7.74
N ALA A 32 0.71 6.29 -6.91
CA ALA A 32 1.52 7.51 -6.95
C ALA A 32 3.01 7.20 -6.65
N MET A 33 3.29 6.39 -5.64
CA MET A 33 4.66 5.98 -5.32
C MET A 33 5.25 5.08 -6.41
N THR A 34 4.48 4.17 -7.01
CA THR A 34 4.93 3.37 -8.16
C THR A 34 5.35 4.27 -9.31
N TYR A 35 4.54 5.28 -9.64
CA TYR A 35 4.87 6.24 -10.67
C TYR A 35 6.11 7.09 -10.32
N ALA A 36 6.18 7.62 -9.10
CA ALA A 36 7.29 8.46 -8.67
C ALA A 36 8.63 7.70 -8.75
N PHE A 37 8.72 6.52 -8.15
CA PHE A 37 9.95 5.72 -8.21
C PHE A 37 10.27 5.24 -9.63
N GLY A 38 9.26 4.82 -10.39
CA GLY A 38 9.48 4.31 -11.75
C GLY A 38 9.90 5.38 -12.75
N ARG A 39 9.21 6.53 -12.74
CA ARG A 39 9.35 7.57 -13.78
C ARG A 39 10.11 8.80 -13.32
N VAL A 40 9.89 9.30 -12.11
CA VAL A 40 10.57 10.51 -11.61
C VAL A 40 12.00 10.18 -11.19
N HIS A 41 12.19 9.06 -10.48
CA HIS A 41 13.52 8.61 -10.03
C HIS A 41 14.21 7.66 -11.01
N GLY A 42 13.54 7.26 -12.10
CA GLY A 42 14.11 6.38 -13.12
C GLY A 42 14.47 4.98 -12.61
N LEU A 43 13.92 4.54 -11.47
CA LEU A 43 14.20 3.21 -10.89
C LEU A 43 13.45 2.07 -11.60
N GLY A 44 12.68 2.41 -12.64
CA GLY A 44 12.01 1.47 -13.51
C GLY A 44 10.90 0.67 -12.84
N SER A 45 10.61 -0.50 -13.41
CA SER A 45 9.57 -1.44 -12.98
C SER A 45 10.13 -2.70 -12.33
N LEU A 46 11.42 -2.72 -11.99
CA LEU A 46 12.03 -3.84 -11.28
C LEU A 46 11.58 -3.83 -9.83
N THR A 47 11.20 -5.00 -9.33
CA THR A 47 10.91 -5.21 -7.91
C THR A 47 12.09 -4.79 -7.04
N TRP A 48 11.81 -4.21 -5.88
CA TRP A 48 12.82 -3.88 -4.87
C TRP A 48 13.64 -5.11 -4.48
N HIS A 49 14.95 -5.08 -4.72
CA HIS A 49 15.89 -6.18 -4.49
C HIS A 49 17.25 -5.64 -4.06
N GLU A 50 18.02 -6.49 -3.38
CA GLU A 50 19.42 -6.22 -3.05
C GLU A 50 20.30 -6.62 -4.24
N ARG A 51 21.30 -5.80 -4.53
CA ARG A 51 22.33 -6.08 -5.53
C ARG A 51 23.53 -6.77 -4.89
N ASP A 52 24.42 -7.29 -5.73
CA ASP A 52 25.64 -7.97 -5.29
C ASP A 52 26.59 -7.08 -4.45
N ASP A 53 26.46 -5.75 -4.57
CA ASP A 53 27.21 -4.75 -3.80
C ASP A 53 26.54 -4.37 -2.46
N GLY A 54 25.43 -5.03 -2.10
CA GLY A 54 24.65 -4.75 -0.88
C GLY A 54 23.76 -3.51 -0.99
N THR A 55 23.71 -2.84 -2.14
CA THR A 55 22.81 -1.71 -2.34
C THR A 55 21.42 -2.18 -2.74
N MET A 56 20.39 -1.49 -2.25
CA MET A 56 19.02 -1.76 -2.64
C MET A 56 18.66 -1.03 -3.93
N GLN A 57 18.09 -1.74 -4.89
CA GLN A 57 17.61 -1.19 -6.15
C GLN A 57 16.19 -1.65 -6.49
N GLY A 58 15.50 -0.83 -7.29
CA GLY A 58 14.21 -1.10 -7.90
C GLY A 58 13.17 -0.17 -7.33
N ASN A 59 11.91 -0.54 -7.45
CA ASN A 59 10.80 0.27 -6.97
C ASN A 59 10.23 -0.33 -5.67
N PRO A 60 10.41 0.35 -4.51
CA PRO A 60 9.91 -0.13 -3.22
C PRO A 60 8.40 -0.43 -3.20
N SER A 61 7.60 0.33 -3.98
CA SER A 61 6.14 0.22 -3.99
C SER A 61 5.60 -1.08 -4.61
N ILE A 62 6.43 -1.77 -5.39
CA ILE A 62 6.09 -3.06 -6.02
C ILE A 62 6.76 -4.25 -5.32
N SER A 63 7.45 -4.02 -4.19
CA SER A 63 8.04 -5.09 -3.39
C SER A 63 6.99 -6.11 -2.91
N ASN A 64 7.46 -7.33 -2.62
CA ASN A 64 6.63 -8.40 -2.07
C ASN A 64 6.03 -7.99 -0.71
N GLN A 65 6.78 -7.26 0.11
CA GLN A 65 6.29 -6.75 1.40
C GLN A 65 5.11 -5.79 1.24
N VAL A 66 5.22 -4.79 0.37
CA VAL A 66 4.13 -3.84 0.13
C VAL A 66 2.92 -4.53 -0.50
N SER A 67 3.15 -5.49 -1.41
CA SER A 67 2.07 -6.30 -2.00
C SER A 67 1.32 -7.12 -0.94
N ALA A 68 2.05 -7.81 -0.06
CA ALA A 68 1.46 -8.57 1.05
C ALA A 68 0.69 -7.66 2.01
N TYR A 69 1.27 -6.50 2.36
CA TYR A 69 0.58 -5.50 3.18
C TYR A 69 -0.73 -5.04 2.54
N MET A 70 -0.74 -4.72 1.25
CA MET A 70 -1.97 -4.29 0.56
C MET A 70 -3.05 -5.37 0.52
N LEU A 71 -2.68 -6.65 0.39
CA LEU A 71 -3.63 -7.77 0.46
C LEU A 71 -4.26 -7.89 1.85
N SER A 72 -3.44 -7.82 2.91
CA SER A 72 -3.91 -7.84 4.29
C SER A 72 -4.75 -6.61 4.63
N LEU A 73 -4.35 -5.43 4.15
CA LEU A 73 -5.10 -4.18 4.33
C LEU A 73 -6.50 -4.30 3.70
N ARG A 74 -6.60 -4.82 2.47
CA ARG A 74 -7.89 -5.04 1.81
C ARG A 74 -8.82 -5.91 2.65
N ARG A 75 -8.33 -7.04 3.17
CA ARG A 75 -9.12 -7.96 4.00
C ARG A 75 -9.61 -7.28 5.27
N ARG A 76 -8.73 -6.52 5.95
CA ARG A 76 -9.09 -5.81 7.19
C ARG A 76 -10.11 -4.70 6.96
N LYS A 77 -10.00 -3.96 5.85
CA LYS A 77 -10.97 -2.92 5.50
C LYS A 77 -12.36 -3.51 5.19
N VAL A 78 -12.40 -4.61 4.44
CA VAL A 78 -13.65 -5.36 4.20
C VAL A 78 -14.24 -5.89 5.50
N HIS A 79 -13.42 -6.45 6.38
CA HIS A 79 -13.88 -6.91 7.70
C HIS A 79 -14.40 -5.77 8.59
N ALA A 80 -13.84 -4.57 8.44
CA ALA A 80 -14.32 -3.35 9.11
C ALA A 80 -15.56 -2.72 8.46
N GLY A 81 -16.15 -3.36 7.44
CA GLY A 81 -17.38 -2.91 6.79
C GLY A 81 -17.20 -2.06 5.53
N GLU A 82 -15.97 -1.86 5.03
CA GLU A 82 -15.76 -1.22 3.72
C GLU A 82 -16.32 -2.13 2.62
N THR A 83 -17.12 -1.58 1.71
CA THR A 83 -17.65 -2.34 0.58
C THR A 83 -16.50 -2.89 -0.25
N ALA A 84 -16.45 -4.21 -0.41
CA ALA A 84 -15.42 -4.85 -1.20
C ALA A 84 -15.46 -4.30 -2.64
N THR A 85 -14.46 -3.52 -3.02
CA THR A 85 -14.29 -3.12 -4.42
C THR A 85 -14.02 -4.38 -5.24
N SER A 86 -15.02 -4.83 -5.98
CA SER A 86 -14.88 -5.90 -6.97
C SER A 86 -14.79 -5.27 -8.35
N ALA A 87 -13.94 -5.82 -9.23
CA ALA A 87 -13.88 -5.39 -10.63
C ALA A 87 -15.18 -5.71 -11.43
N ARG A 88 -16.17 -6.36 -10.80
CA ARG A 88 -17.42 -6.82 -11.44
C ARG A 88 -18.61 -5.89 -11.22
N ALA A 89 -18.44 -4.74 -10.57
CA ALA A 89 -19.49 -3.73 -10.47
C ALA A 89 -19.53 -2.84 -11.73
N ILE A 90 -19.78 -3.45 -12.88
CA ILE A 90 -20.28 -2.75 -14.08
C ILE A 90 -21.60 -3.44 -14.40
N THR A 91 -22.68 -2.95 -13.80
CA THR A 91 -24.04 -3.25 -14.27
C THR A 91 -24.38 -2.20 -15.31
N GLN A 92 -24.47 -2.66 -16.56
CA GLN A 92 -24.94 -1.89 -17.70
C GLN A 92 -26.43 -1.59 -17.59
#